data_AF-A0A955E6C4-F1
#
_entry.id   AF-A0A955E6C4-F1
#
_cell.length_a   1.000
_cell.length_b   1.000
_cell.length_c   1.000
_cell.angle_alpha   90.00
_cell.angle_beta   90.00
_cell.angle_gamma   90.00
#
_symmetry.space_group_name_H-M   'P 1'
#
loop_
_entity.id
_entity.type
_entity.pdbx_description
1 polymer ?
#
loop_
_entity_poly.entity_id
_entity_poly.type
_entity_poly.pdbx_seq_one_letter_code
_entity_poly.pdbx_strand_id
1 'polypeptide(L)'
;MRTILAVGVVSSLLAVGGCVSYTNVSGPESPPSFHNPNHYAAVDVTAKSLDWVLTRHGPSDGSGYVVNFPAGTSQQSAMEIFAKLPGGAVWPTSTDQNPLGMYHVGRVWIRASEAKVDVVYPFTMLNGGTGQRGVTVWLQGGVRDWRVIRGQYWSPGTVVVPEVSVPVVEEEGFFDRWTGSDSGDTEPAQSEPEPETDVISGVSPWVEPEQEPEPVPQPAPSETGNGSALWREVPVGDS
;
A
#
# COMPACT_ATOMS: atom_id res chain seq x y z
N MET A 1 -75.29 -6.31 3.62
CA MET A 1 -75.15 -4.96 3.01
C MET A 1 -73.67 -4.67 2.85
N ARG A 2 -73.30 -4.06 1.72
CA ARG A 2 -71.97 -4.07 1.09
C ARG A 2 -70.86 -3.46 1.95
N THR A 3 -69.85 -4.28 2.24
CA THR A 3 -68.47 -3.90 2.58
C THR A 3 -67.66 -3.85 1.28
N ILE A 4 -66.83 -2.82 1.13
CA ILE A 4 -65.41 -2.83 0.71
C ILE A 4 -65.06 -1.39 0.33
N LEU A 5 -64.28 -0.76 1.21
CA LEU A 5 -63.79 0.59 1.12
C LEU A 5 -62.41 0.53 0.47
N ALA A 6 -62.24 1.23 -0.65
CA ALA A 6 -60.98 1.40 -1.34
C ALA A 6 -60.12 2.46 -0.62
N VAL A 7 -58.95 2.07 -0.16
CA VAL A 7 -57.81 2.90 0.27
C VAL A 7 -56.58 2.01 0.11
N GLY A 8 -55.46 2.36 -0.49
CA GLY A 8 -54.98 3.55 -1.14
C GLY A 8 -53.59 3.16 -1.66
N VAL A 9 -53.35 3.46 -2.93
CA VAL A 9 -52.06 3.31 -3.61
C VAL A 9 -51.03 4.23 -2.92
N VAL A 10 -49.76 3.92 -3.11
CA VAL A 10 -48.57 4.74 -2.81
C VAL A 10 -47.93 4.46 -1.44
N SER A 11 -47.06 3.45 -1.40
CA SER A 11 -45.98 3.41 -0.41
C SER A 11 -44.66 3.13 -1.10
N SER A 12 -44.07 4.23 -1.56
CA SER A 12 -42.65 4.56 -1.41
C SER A 12 -41.61 3.67 -2.10
N LEU A 13 -41.46 3.97 -3.40
CA LEU A 13 -40.21 3.93 -4.19
C LEU A 13 -39.10 4.82 -3.58
N LEU A 14 -38.61 4.51 -2.38
CA LEU A 14 -37.49 5.24 -1.76
C LEU A 14 -36.41 4.27 -1.28
N ALA A 15 -35.20 4.48 -1.79
CA ALA A 15 -33.90 3.96 -1.33
C ALA A 15 -33.16 2.94 -2.22
N VAL A 16 -33.11 3.15 -3.54
CA VAL A 16 -31.97 2.65 -4.36
C VAL A 16 -30.83 3.69 -4.42
N GLY A 17 -30.85 4.68 -3.53
CA GLY A 17 -29.84 5.74 -3.45
C GLY A 17 -28.59 5.28 -2.72
N GLY A 18 -27.58 4.89 -3.50
CA GLY A 18 -26.19 5.26 -3.21
C GLY A 18 -25.46 4.45 -2.14
N CYS A 19 -25.26 3.15 -2.36
CA CYS A 19 -24.08 2.48 -1.82
C CYS A 19 -22.84 2.82 -2.68
N VAL A 20 -22.54 4.11 -2.87
CA VAL A 20 -21.25 4.53 -3.45
C VAL A 20 -20.52 5.28 -2.36
N SER A 21 -20.05 4.52 -1.38
CA SER A 21 -19.11 5.02 -0.39
C SER A 21 -17.76 5.20 -1.06
N TYR A 22 -17.56 6.35 -1.70
CA TYR A 22 -16.21 6.86 -1.95
C TYR A 22 -15.66 7.31 -0.60
N THR A 23 -15.23 6.36 0.21
CA THR A 23 -14.33 6.70 1.30
C THR A 23 -12.97 6.95 0.68
N ASN A 24 -12.76 8.18 0.23
CA ASN A 24 -11.42 8.73 0.04
C ASN A 24 -10.83 8.93 1.44
N VAL A 25 -10.63 7.82 2.17
CA VAL A 25 -9.89 7.85 3.44
C VAL A 25 -8.47 8.10 3.01
N SER A 26 -7.95 9.29 3.33
CA SER A 26 -6.52 9.54 3.36
C SER A 26 -5.87 8.30 3.96
N GLY A 27 -4.96 7.67 3.20
CA GLY A 27 -4.31 6.44 3.62
C GLY A 27 -3.82 6.62 5.06
N PRO A 28 -4.05 5.66 5.96
CA PRO A 28 -3.64 5.85 7.34
C PRO A 28 -2.15 6.17 7.35
N GLU A 29 -1.79 7.38 7.81
CA GLU A 29 -0.42 7.80 8.15
C GLU A 29 0.01 6.99 9.37
N SER A 30 0.10 5.68 9.21
CA SER A 30 0.73 4.82 10.19
C SER A 30 2.23 4.94 9.95
N PRO A 31 3.05 5.16 10.98
CA PRO A 31 4.49 5.14 10.83
C PRO A 31 4.93 3.82 10.18
N PRO A 32 5.98 3.84 9.34
CA PRO A 32 6.43 2.67 8.59
C PRO A 32 6.61 1.47 9.51
N SER A 33 6.04 0.34 9.12
CA SER A 33 5.88 -0.88 9.92
C SER A 33 7.19 -1.57 10.33
N PHE A 34 8.34 -1.04 9.94
CA PHE A 34 9.64 -1.69 10.11
C PHE A 34 10.30 -1.47 11.48
N HIS A 35 9.78 -0.55 12.30
CA HIS A 35 10.12 -0.44 13.73
C HIS A 35 8.99 -0.92 14.66
N ASN A 36 8.00 -1.62 14.10
CA ASN A 36 6.79 -2.04 14.80
C ASN A 36 6.93 -3.51 15.26
N PRO A 37 6.37 -3.92 16.41
CA PRO A 37 6.27 -5.34 16.80
C PRO A 37 5.67 -6.25 15.71
N ASN A 38 4.94 -5.68 14.75
CA ASN A 38 4.42 -6.39 13.58
C ASN A 38 5.46 -6.65 12.48
N HIS A 39 6.74 -6.36 12.71
CA HIS A 39 7.79 -6.48 11.69
C HIS A 39 7.83 -7.87 11.05
N TYR A 40 7.93 -8.92 11.86
CA TYR A 40 7.97 -10.30 11.38
C TYR A 40 6.69 -10.70 10.64
N ALA A 41 5.53 -10.25 11.13
CA ALA A 41 4.26 -10.49 10.44
C ALA A 41 4.24 -9.83 9.07
N ALA A 42 4.81 -8.63 8.92
CA ALA A 42 4.93 -7.93 7.64
C ALA A 42 5.77 -8.69 6.61
N VAL A 43 6.91 -9.26 7.04
CA VAL A 43 7.75 -10.12 6.19
C VAL A 43 6.95 -11.33 5.70
N ASP A 44 6.28 -12.05 6.61
CA ASP A 44 5.53 -13.26 6.27
C ASP A 44 4.35 -13.00 5.34
N VAL A 45 3.51 -12.00 5.65
CA VAL A 45 2.34 -11.70 4.80
C VAL A 45 2.75 -11.20 3.43
N THR A 46 3.85 -10.43 3.34
CA THR A 46 4.36 -9.93 2.06
C THR A 46 4.90 -11.08 1.22
N ALA A 47 5.75 -11.93 1.79
CA ALA A 47 6.26 -13.11 1.11
C ALA A 47 5.13 -14.03 0.63
N LYS A 48 4.15 -14.31 1.50
CA LYS A 48 3.01 -15.18 1.16
C LYS A 48 2.11 -14.59 0.07
N SER A 49 1.95 -13.27 0.07
CA SER A 49 1.16 -12.57 -0.95
C SER A 49 1.86 -12.61 -2.31
N LEU A 50 3.17 -12.33 -2.33
CA LEU A 50 3.98 -12.40 -3.54
C LEU A 50 4.02 -13.84 -4.09
N ASP A 51 4.26 -14.85 -3.26
CA ASP A 51 4.20 -16.26 -3.65
C ASP A 51 2.87 -16.62 -4.34
N TRP A 52 1.74 -16.19 -3.76
CA TRP A 52 0.42 -16.42 -4.33
C TRP A 52 0.21 -15.74 -5.69
N VAL A 53 0.76 -14.52 -5.86
CA VAL A 53 0.71 -13.76 -7.12
C VAL A 53 1.63 -14.40 -8.16
N LEU A 54 2.87 -14.72 -7.80
CA LEU A 54 3.88 -15.29 -8.69
C LEU A 54 3.49 -16.69 -9.16
N THR A 55 2.84 -17.49 -8.32
CA THR A 55 2.30 -18.80 -8.75
C THR A 55 1.26 -18.66 -9.87
N ARG A 56 0.56 -17.52 -9.96
CA ARG A 56 -0.53 -17.30 -10.93
C ARG A 56 -0.12 -16.45 -12.12
N HIS A 57 0.76 -15.48 -11.89
CA HIS A 57 1.12 -14.43 -12.85
C HIS A 57 2.64 -14.29 -12.99
N GLY A 58 3.40 -15.28 -12.52
CA GLY A 58 4.85 -15.34 -12.65
C GLY A 58 5.29 -15.56 -14.11
N PRO A 59 6.56 -15.26 -14.43
CA PRO A 59 7.14 -15.59 -15.72
C PRO A 59 7.06 -17.10 -15.98
N SER A 60 6.41 -17.50 -17.08
CA SER A 60 6.21 -18.91 -17.43
C SER A 60 7.46 -19.60 -17.95
N ASP A 61 8.44 -18.83 -18.43
CA ASP A 61 9.71 -19.29 -18.95
C ASP A 61 10.77 -19.51 -17.85
N GLY A 62 10.42 -19.25 -16.59
CA GLY A 62 11.37 -19.29 -15.48
C GLY A 62 12.40 -18.17 -15.55
N SER A 63 12.17 -17.13 -16.36
CA SER A 63 12.97 -15.92 -16.30
C SER A 63 12.90 -15.31 -14.89
N GLY A 64 13.95 -14.59 -14.52
CA GLY A 64 13.94 -13.84 -13.26
C GLY A 64 12.83 -12.78 -13.24
N TYR A 65 12.58 -12.21 -12.08
CA TYR A 65 11.63 -11.12 -11.92
C TYR A 65 12.15 -10.12 -10.89
N VAL A 66 11.68 -8.89 -10.98
CA VAL A 66 12.06 -7.83 -10.06
C VAL A 66 10.96 -7.61 -9.05
N VAL A 67 11.31 -7.44 -7.78
CA VAL A 67 10.34 -7.08 -6.73
C VAL A 67 10.71 -5.73 -6.13
N ASN A 68 9.86 -4.74 -6.34
CA ASN A 68 9.90 -3.46 -5.67
C ASN A 68 9.10 -3.51 -4.37
N PHE A 69 9.73 -3.13 -3.26
CA PHE A 69 9.10 -3.09 -1.95
C PHE A 69 8.64 -1.67 -1.58
N PRO A 70 7.77 -1.50 -0.57
CA PRO A 70 7.39 -0.19 -0.10
C PRO A 70 8.60 0.58 0.44
N ALA A 71 8.58 1.90 0.31
CA ALA A 71 9.61 2.74 0.87
C ALA A 71 9.78 2.49 2.39
N GLY A 72 11.04 2.50 2.84
CA GLY A 72 11.39 2.20 4.22
C GLY A 72 11.50 0.71 4.58
N THR A 73 11.30 -0.21 3.61
CA THR A 73 11.64 -1.62 3.81
C THR A 73 13.14 -1.75 4.01
N SER A 74 13.57 -2.28 5.16
CA SER A 74 15.00 -2.49 5.43
C SER A 74 15.55 -3.60 4.54
N GLN A 75 16.86 -3.53 4.28
CA GLN A 75 17.55 -4.54 3.47
C GLN A 75 17.37 -5.95 4.07
N GLN A 76 17.50 -6.08 5.40
CA GLN A 76 17.31 -7.37 6.09
C GLN A 76 15.93 -7.95 5.80
N SER A 77 14.86 -7.16 5.98
CA SER A 77 13.49 -7.64 5.79
C SER A 77 13.23 -8.10 4.36
N ALA A 78 13.73 -7.35 3.39
CA ALA A 78 13.53 -7.73 2.01
C ALA A 78 14.42 -8.92 1.58
N MET A 79 15.60 -9.12 2.18
CA MET A 79 16.35 -10.38 2.05
C MET A 79 15.58 -11.57 2.64
N GLU A 80 14.95 -11.42 3.81
CA GLU A 80 14.11 -12.45 4.42
C GLU A 80 12.88 -12.77 3.57
N ILE A 81 12.28 -11.76 2.93
CA ILE A 81 11.20 -11.97 1.96
C ILE A 81 11.73 -12.76 0.76
N PHE A 82 12.85 -12.36 0.17
CA PHE A 82 13.43 -13.07 -0.99
C PHE A 82 13.78 -14.52 -0.71
N ALA A 83 14.29 -14.83 0.48
CA ALA A 83 14.58 -16.20 0.89
C ALA A 83 13.34 -17.10 0.91
N LYS A 84 12.13 -16.52 0.98
CA LYS A 84 10.84 -17.24 1.01
C LYS A 84 10.14 -17.28 -0.36
N LEU A 85 10.62 -16.53 -1.35
CA LEU A 85 10.02 -16.49 -2.69
C LEU A 85 10.52 -17.64 -3.57
N PRO A 86 9.76 -18.03 -4.62
CA PRO A 86 10.32 -18.90 -5.65
C PRO A 86 11.57 -18.27 -6.28
N GLY A 87 12.53 -19.09 -6.69
CA GLY A 87 13.81 -18.60 -7.23
C GLY A 87 13.66 -17.61 -8.40
N GLY A 88 14.70 -16.82 -8.65
CA GLY A 88 14.72 -15.83 -9.76
C GLY A 88 14.31 -14.41 -9.36
N ALA A 89 13.99 -14.17 -8.08
CA ALA A 89 13.73 -12.82 -7.57
C ALA A 89 15.01 -11.98 -7.54
N VAL A 90 14.94 -10.75 -8.06
CA VAL A 90 16.06 -9.81 -8.13
C VAL A 90 15.63 -8.45 -7.55
N TRP A 91 16.57 -7.76 -6.93
CA TRP A 91 16.39 -6.38 -6.47
C TRP A 91 16.16 -5.42 -7.65
N PRO A 92 15.37 -4.36 -7.45
CA PRO A 92 15.30 -3.28 -8.41
C PRO A 92 16.67 -2.60 -8.46
N THR A 93 17.26 -2.56 -9.64
CA THR A 93 18.39 -1.68 -9.95
C THR A 93 17.85 -0.30 -10.30
N SER A 94 18.57 0.77 -9.97
CA SER A 94 18.20 2.15 -10.31
C SER A 94 18.03 2.41 -11.81
N THR A 95 18.51 1.49 -12.65
CA THR A 95 18.34 1.55 -14.11
C THR A 95 16.99 0.97 -14.51
N ASP A 96 16.09 1.84 -14.99
CA ASP A 96 14.73 1.56 -15.50
C ASP A 96 14.65 0.57 -16.69
N GLN A 97 15.78 0.02 -17.15
CA GLN A 97 15.85 -0.87 -18.31
C GLN A 97 15.87 -2.34 -17.94
N ASN A 98 15.12 -2.74 -16.92
CA ASN A 98 15.03 -4.16 -16.60
C ASN A 98 14.05 -4.83 -17.57
N PRO A 99 14.50 -5.74 -18.47
CA PRO A 99 13.59 -6.48 -19.35
C PRO A 99 12.67 -7.42 -18.56
N LEU A 100 12.97 -7.68 -17.28
CA LEU A 100 12.19 -8.54 -16.42
C LEU A 100 10.93 -7.82 -15.92
N GLY A 101 9.87 -8.59 -15.72
CA GLY A 101 8.65 -8.08 -15.11
C GLY A 101 8.89 -7.58 -13.68
N MET A 102 8.48 -6.34 -13.40
CA MET A 102 8.57 -5.74 -12.06
C MET A 102 7.25 -5.87 -11.30
N TYR A 103 7.30 -6.51 -10.14
CA TYR A 103 6.20 -6.63 -9.20
C TYR A 103 6.39 -5.55 -8.13
N HIS A 104 5.36 -4.74 -7.86
CA HIS A 104 5.42 -3.72 -6.83
C HIS A 104 4.54 -4.14 -5.67
N VAL A 105 5.11 -4.21 -4.47
CA VAL A 105 4.34 -4.29 -3.24
C VAL A 105 3.95 -2.87 -2.84
N GLY A 106 2.66 -2.60 -2.81
CA GLY A 106 2.11 -1.31 -2.40
C GLY A 106 1.88 -1.27 -0.89
N ARG A 107 0.61 -1.25 -0.49
CA ARG A 107 0.25 -1.16 0.93
C ARG A 107 0.26 -2.54 1.59
N VAL A 108 0.88 -2.61 2.76
CA VAL A 108 0.77 -3.74 3.69
C VAL A 108 -0.06 -3.29 4.89
N TRP A 109 -1.22 -3.91 5.08
CA TRP A 109 -2.11 -3.62 6.20
C TRP A 109 -2.27 -4.88 7.05
N ILE A 110 -1.97 -4.80 8.34
CA ILE A 110 -2.08 -5.91 9.28
C ILE A 110 -2.89 -5.45 10.48
N ARG A 111 -3.91 -6.23 10.85
CA ARG A 111 -4.72 -6.00 12.04
C ARG A 111 -5.06 -7.32 12.70
N ALA A 112 -4.52 -7.54 13.89
CA ALA A 112 -4.70 -8.78 14.64
C ALA A 112 -4.36 -10.02 13.79
N SER A 113 -5.37 -10.83 13.44
CA SER A 113 -5.23 -12.07 12.66
C SER A 113 -5.54 -11.89 11.17
N GLU A 114 -5.70 -10.66 10.69
CA GLU A 114 -6.02 -10.36 9.30
C GLU A 114 -4.95 -9.48 8.67
N ALA A 115 -4.67 -9.71 7.39
CA ALA A 115 -3.79 -8.86 6.62
C ALA A 115 -4.31 -8.66 5.19
N LYS A 116 -3.93 -7.53 4.61
CA LYS A 116 -4.19 -7.18 3.21
C LYS A 116 -2.90 -6.63 2.61
N VAL A 117 -2.51 -7.16 1.48
CA VAL A 117 -1.33 -6.72 0.74
C VAL A 117 -1.76 -6.36 -0.67
N ASP A 118 -1.53 -5.10 -1.05
CA ASP A 118 -1.74 -4.64 -2.42
C ASP A 118 -0.49 -4.95 -3.24
N VAL A 119 -0.62 -5.74 -4.30
CA VAL A 119 0.46 -6.10 -5.22
C VAL A 119 0.10 -5.65 -6.62
N VAL A 120 0.99 -4.92 -7.26
CA VAL A 120 0.92 -4.59 -8.69
C VAL A 120 1.84 -5.54 -9.42
N TYR A 121 1.34 -6.21 -10.46
CA TYR A 121 2.11 -7.17 -11.24
C TYR A 121 2.05 -6.84 -12.73
N PRO A 122 3.09 -7.21 -13.49
CA PRO A 122 3.12 -7.03 -14.93
C PRO A 122 2.19 -8.03 -15.60
N PHE A 123 1.46 -7.59 -16.62
CA PHE A 123 0.64 -8.48 -17.45
C PHE A 123 0.79 -8.14 -18.93
N THR A 124 0.66 -9.15 -19.78
CA THR A 124 0.68 -8.96 -21.24
C THR A 124 -0.72 -8.65 -21.74
N MET A 125 -0.87 -7.53 -22.45
CA MET A 125 -2.11 -7.13 -23.10
C MET A 125 -2.31 -7.91 -24.41
N LEU A 126 -3.54 -7.90 -24.94
CA LEU A 126 -3.88 -8.59 -26.21
C LEU A 126 -3.09 -8.08 -27.42
N ASN A 127 -2.60 -6.84 -27.38
CA ASN A 127 -1.77 -6.25 -28.44
C ASN A 127 -0.27 -6.60 -28.30
N GLY A 128 0.10 -7.47 -27.34
CA GLY A 128 1.49 -7.82 -27.04
C GLY A 128 2.25 -6.77 -26.21
N GLY A 129 1.61 -5.65 -25.86
CA GLY A 129 2.18 -4.67 -24.94
C GLY A 129 2.19 -5.16 -23.50
N THR A 130 3.07 -4.59 -22.67
CA THR A 130 3.08 -4.82 -21.22
C THR A 130 2.21 -3.77 -20.52
N GLY A 131 1.46 -4.22 -19.52
CA GLY A 131 0.68 -3.38 -18.63
C GLY A 131 0.92 -3.76 -17.18
N GLN A 132 0.34 -2.98 -16.27
CA GLN A 132 0.35 -3.27 -14.85
C GLN A 132 -1.07 -3.43 -14.32
N ARG A 133 -1.27 -4.42 -13.44
CA ARG A 133 -2.56 -4.69 -12.81
C ARG A 133 -2.39 -4.88 -11.32
N GLY A 134 -3.31 -4.30 -10.55
CA GLY A 134 -3.34 -4.45 -9.10
C GLY A 134 -4.16 -5.66 -8.64
N VAL A 135 -3.72 -6.29 -7.56
CA VAL A 135 -4.47 -7.29 -6.79
C VAL A 135 -4.28 -7.03 -5.30
N THR A 136 -5.37 -7.01 -4.54
CA THR A 136 -5.31 -7.06 -3.07
C THR A 136 -5.39 -8.51 -2.64
N VAL A 137 -4.34 -9.01 -1.99
CA VAL A 137 -4.30 -10.34 -1.38
C VAL A 137 -4.74 -10.23 0.07
N TRP A 138 -5.78 -10.96 0.44
CA TRP A 138 -6.31 -11.02 1.79
C TRP A 138 -5.79 -12.28 2.46
N LEU A 139 -5.24 -12.12 3.65
CA LEU A 139 -4.63 -13.20 4.42
C LEU A 139 -5.25 -13.26 5.82
N GLN A 140 -5.26 -14.47 6.37
CA GLN A 140 -5.64 -14.73 7.75
C GLN A 140 -4.51 -15.52 8.44
N GLY A 141 -4.15 -15.15 9.65
CA GLY A 141 -3.02 -15.71 10.39
C GLY A 141 -2.86 -15.11 11.79
N GLY A 142 -1.64 -14.73 12.16
CA GLY A 142 -1.29 -14.19 13.48
C GLY A 142 -0.64 -15.26 14.36
N VAL A 143 -1.41 -15.90 15.24
CA VAL A 143 -0.91 -17.01 16.09
C VAL A 143 -0.71 -18.30 15.27
N ARG A 144 -1.36 -18.39 14.11
CA ARG A 144 -1.21 -19.46 13.13
C ARG A 144 -0.51 -18.92 11.89
N ASP A 145 0.08 -19.82 11.12
CA ASP A 145 0.69 -19.48 9.83
C ASP A 145 -0.29 -18.71 8.94
N TRP A 146 0.24 -17.67 8.29
CA TRP A 146 -0.52 -16.85 7.36
C TRP A 146 -0.91 -17.66 6.13
N ARG A 147 -2.21 -17.67 5.82
CA ARG A 147 -2.76 -18.27 4.60
C ARG A 147 -3.55 -17.24 3.81
N VAL A 148 -3.50 -17.36 2.49
CA VAL A 148 -4.31 -16.53 1.60
C VAL A 148 -5.75 -17.03 1.62
N ILE A 149 -6.69 -16.14 1.88
CA ILE A 149 -8.13 -16.44 1.88
C ILE A 149 -8.84 -15.91 0.63
N ARG A 150 -8.32 -14.84 0.00
CA ARG A 150 -8.91 -14.21 -1.17
C ARG A 150 -7.90 -13.37 -1.93
N GLY A 151 -8.00 -13.34 -3.25
CA GLY A 151 -7.39 -12.32 -4.11
C GLY A 151 -8.46 -11.46 -4.77
N GLN A 152 -8.37 -10.14 -4.64
CA GLN A 152 -9.28 -9.19 -5.29
C GLN A 152 -8.54 -8.46 -6.39
N TYR A 153 -8.88 -8.77 -7.64
CA TYR A 153 -8.30 -8.10 -8.79
C TYR A 153 -8.95 -6.75 -9.02
N TRP A 154 -8.13 -5.78 -9.37
CA TRP A 154 -8.58 -4.44 -9.71
C TRP A 154 -8.47 -4.19 -11.21
N SER A 155 -9.18 -3.17 -11.68
CA SER A 155 -8.96 -2.64 -13.02
C SER A 155 -7.57 -2.02 -13.11
N PRO A 156 -6.92 -2.05 -14.28
CA PRO A 156 -5.64 -1.34 -14.48
C PRO A 156 -5.77 0.13 -14.07
N GLY A 157 -4.76 0.64 -13.36
CA GLY A 157 -4.73 2.02 -12.84
C GLY A 157 -5.53 2.27 -11.55
N THR A 158 -6.30 1.31 -11.02
CA THR A 158 -7.02 1.50 -9.74
C THR A 158 -6.09 1.45 -8.52
N VAL A 159 -5.09 0.57 -8.55
CA VAL A 159 -4.05 0.52 -7.51
C VAL A 159 -2.90 1.40 -7.96
N VAL A 160 -2.54 2.39 -7.15
CA VAL A 160 -1.42 3.29 -7.41
C VAL A 160 -0.13 2.46 -7.42
N VAL A 161 0.66 2.63 -8.48
CA VAL A 161 1.96 1.99 -8.63
C VAL A 161 2.94 2.70 -7.70
N PRO A 162 3.53 2.00 -6.71
CA PRO A 162 4.54 2.59 -5.85
C PRO A 162 5.77 3.01 -6.63
N GLU A 163 6.39 4.12 -6.22
CA GLU A 163 7.70 4.52 -6.69
C GLU A 163 8.73 3.41 -6.45
N VAL A 164 9.68 3.28 -7.36
CA VAL A 164 10.75 2.28 -7.24
C VAL A 164 11.67 2.69 -6.10
N SER A 165 11.68 1.89 -5.03
CA SER A 165 12.56 2.10 -3.90
C SER A 165 13.68 1.06 -3.91
N VAL A 166 14.91 1.55 -3.79
CA VAL A 166 16.06 0.70 -3.49
C VAL A 166 16.16 0.69 -1.96
N PRO A 167 16.20 -0.49 -1.32
CA PRO A 167 16.39 -0.56 0.12
C PRO A 167 17.65 0.19 0.50
N VAL A 168 17.54 1.00 1.54
CA VAL A 168 18.70 1.67 2.11
C VAL A 168 19.55 0.59 2.75
N VAL A 169 20.78 0.44 2.25
CA VAL A 169 21.81 -0.29 2.97
C VAL A 169 22.05 0.55 4.22
N GLU A 170 21.65 0.02 5.38
CA GLU A 170 21.96 0.68 6.64
C GLU A 170 23.48 0.67 6.76
N GLU A 171 24.11 1.83 6.53
CA GLU A 171 25.53 1.99 6.80
C GLU A 171 25.72 1.66 8.28
N GLU A 172 26.56 0.65 8.57
CA GLU A 172 26.74 0.02 9.89
C GLU A 172 27.13 0.99 11.03
N GLY A 173 27.27 2.29 10.76
CA GLY A 173 27.66 3.33 11.72
C GLY A 173 26.53 3.94 12.57
N PHE A 174 25.26 3.58 12.40
CA PHE A 174 24.20 4.17 13.25
C PHE A 174 24.28 3.67 14.71
N PHE A 175 24.65 2.41 14.93
CA PHE A 175 24.76 1.84 16.27
C PHE A 175 25.99 2.36 17.05
N ASP A 176 27.11 2.61 16.36
CA ASP A 176 28.31 3.22 16.97
C ASP A 176 28.05 4.64 17.52
N ARG A 177 27.05 5.35 16.97
CA ARG A 177 26.65 6.67 17.47
C ARG A 177 25.84 6.61 18.77
N TRP A 178 25.15 5.50 19.06
CA TRP A 178 24.29 5.38 20.24
C TRP A 178 24.93 4.59 21.38
N THR A 179 25.84 3.65 21.09
CA THR A 179 26.53 2.85 22.13
C THR A 179 27.58 3.63 22.90
N GLY A 180 27.81 4.92 22.61
CA GLY A 180 28.63 5.77 23.44
C GLY A 180 30.00 5.16 23.67
N SER A 181 30.68 4.72 22.59
CA SER A 181 32.14 4.68 22.61
C SER A 181 32.68 6.12 22.55
N ASP A 182 32.23 6.91 23.53
CA ASP A 182 32.99 7.99 24.11
C ASP A 182 34.12 7.29 24.87
N SER A 183 35.11 6.80 24.12
CA SER A 183 36.43 6.50 24.65
C SER A 183 36.98 7.84 25.12
N GLY A 184 36.59 8.20 26.33
CA GLY A 184 36.85 9.48 26.93
C GLY A 184 38.32 9.81 26.86
N ASP A 185 38.63 10.83 26.07
CA ASP A 185 39.69 11.77 26.40
C ASP A 185 39.01 13.07 26.81
N THR A 186 38.77 13.11 28.11
CA THR A 186 38.42 14.30 28.89
C THR A 186 39.47 15.38 28.64
N GLU A 187 39.15 16.39 27.82
CA GLU A 187 39.88 17.66 27.82
C GLU A 187 39.19 18.62 28.81
N PRO A 188 39.90 19.17 29.81
CA PRO A 188 39.27 19.96 30.86
C PRO A 188 38.91 21.36 30.38
N ALA A 189 37.65 21.71 30.64
CA ALA A 189 37.11 23.03 30.98
C ALA A 189 37.98 24.26 30.66
N GLN A 190 37.53 25.05 29.68
CA GLN A 190 37.78 26.50 29.69
C GLN A 190 36.54 27.30 29.29
N SER A 191 36.00 27.97 30.31
CA SER A 191 35.38 29.31 30.32
C SER A 191 34.12 29.58 29.49
N GLU A 192 33.03 29.68 30.25
CA GLU A 192 31.93 30.64 30.12
C GLU A 192 32.41 32.03 29.66
N PRO A 193 31.71 32.65 28.71
CA PRO A 193 31.12 33.94 29.04
C PRO A 193 29.63 34.05 28.63
N GLU A 194 28.89 34.55 29.63
CA GLU A 194 27.70 35.41 29.68
C GLU A 194 26.66 35.51 28.52
N PRO A 195 25.38 35.78 28.90
CA PRO A 195 24.25 35.80 28.00
C PRO A 195 24.04 37.18 27.38
N GLU A 196 24.04 37.25 26.05
CA GLU A 196 23.45 38.37 25.32
C GLU A 196 22.13 37.94 24.69
N THR A 197 21.07 38.43 25.33
CA THR A 197 19.75 38.68 24.78
C THR A 197 19.86 39.39 23.43
N ASP A 198 19.25 38.83 22.38
CA ASP A 198 18.65 39.69 21.37
C ASP A 198 17.27 39.19 20.92
N VAL A 199 16.36 40.13 21.10
CA VAL A 199 14.95 40.13 20.79
C VAL A 199 14.78 40.09 19.27
N ILE A 200 14.11 39.07 18.74
CA ILE A 200 13.39 39.22 17.47
C ILE A 200 11.98 38.68 17.65
N SER A 201 11.11 39.54 18.18
CA SER A 201 9.68 39.48 17.95
C SER A 201 9.41 39.72 16.45
N GLY A 202 9.53 38.66 15.67
CA GLY A 202 8.98 38.60 14.32
C GLY A 202 7.49 38.31 14.41
N VAL A 203 6.68 39.36 14.34
CA VAL A 203 5.24 39.28 14.10
C VAL A 203 5.04 38.49 12.81
N SER A 204 4.53 37.27 12.90
CA SER A 204 4.05 36.57 11.71
C SER A 204 2.96 37.43 11.08
N PRO A 205 3.10 37.85 9.81
CA PRO A 205 2.03 38.56 9.12
C PRO A 205 0.80 37.67 9.11
N TRP A 206 -0.33 38.26 9.51
CA TRP A 206 -1.64 37.64 9.33
C TRP A 206 -1.79 37.31 7.85
N VAL A 207 -1.71 36.03 7.50
CA VAL A 207 -1.99 35.55 6.16
C VAL A 207 -3.50 35.62 6.01
N GLU A 208 -3.95 36.56 5.17
CA GLU A 208 -5.35 36.68 4.77
C GLU A 208 -5.78 35.32 4.16
N PRO A 209 -6.85 34.68 4.66
CA PRO A 209 -7.27 33.38 4.16
C PRO A 209 -7.54 33.50 2.66
N GLU A 210 -6.79 32.74 1.86
CA GLU A 210 -7.07 32.55 0.44
C GLU A 210 -8.56 32.22 0.30
N GLN A 211 -9.26 33.04 -0.49
CA GLN A 211 -10.65 32.77 -0.83
C GLN A 211 -10.73 31.37 -1.44
N GLU A 212 -11.43 30.49 -0.76
CA GLU A 212 -11.73 29.14 -1.23
C GLU A 212 -12.35 29.26 -2.63
N PRO A 213 -11.72 28.69 -3.68
CA PRO A 213 -12.20 28.85 -5.04
C PRO A 213 -13.63 28.30 -5.12
N GLU A 214 -14.55 29.12 -5.66
CA GLU A 214 -15.93 28.70 -5.83
C GLU A 214 -15.97 27.34 -6.56
N PRO A 215 -16.80 26.40 -6.08
CA PRO A 215 -16.86 25.07 -6.66
C PRO A 215 -17.24 25.18 -8.13
N VAL A 216 -16.32 24.78 -9.00
CA VAL A 216 -16.57 24.69 -10.44
C VAL A 216 -17.79 23.77 -10.64
N PRO A 217 -18.86 24.24 -11.30
CA PRO A 217 -20.05 23.43 -11.52
C PRO A 217 -19.65 22.16 -12.26
N GLN A 218 -19.79 21.01 -11.58
CA GLN A 218 -19.47 19.72 -12.18
C GLN A 218 -20.48 19.46 -13.31
N PRO A 219 -20.00 19.03 -14.51
CA PRO A 219 -20.89 18.62 -15.57
C PRO A 219 -21.77 17.47 -15.08
N ALA A 220 -23.07 17.56 -15.38
CA ALA A 220 -24.02 16.52 -15.02
C ALA A 220 -23.51 15.14 -15.48
N PRO A 221 -23.59 14.10 -14.63
CA PRO A 221 -23.13 12.78 -14.99
C PRO A 221 -23.91 12.29 -16.22
N SER A 222 -23.20 12.07 -17.31
CA SER A 222 -23.72 11.39 -18.49
C SER A 222 -24.16 9.98 -18.08
N GLU A 223 -25.42 9.63 -18.37
CA GLU A 223 -25.98 8.29 -18.14
C GLU A 223 -25.12 7.21 -18.81
N THR A 224 -24.17 6.65 -18.07
CA THR A 224 -23.51 5.40 -18.45
C THR A 224 -24.46 4.25 -18.18
N GLY A 225 -24.87 3.59 -19.26
CA GLY A 225 -25.78 2.46 -19.24
C GLY A 225 -25.35 1.35 -18.28
N ASN A 226 -26.35 0.77 -17.61
CA ASN A 226 -26.26 -0.40 -16.75
C ASN A 226 -25.57 -1.57 -17.44
N GLY A 227 -24.24 -1.65 -17.31
CA GLY A 227 -23.47 -2.86 -17.56
C GLY A 227 -23.45 -3.70 -16.29
N SER A 228 -24.37 -4.65 -16.16
CA SER A 228 -24.37 -5.64 -15.07
C SER A 228 -23.06 -6.41 -15.06
N ALA A 229 -22.20 -6.15 -14.09
CA ALA A 229 -21.00 -6.94 -13.84
C ALA A 229 -21.42 -8.36 -13.41
N LEU A 230 -21.31 -9.31 -14.34
CA LEU A 230 -21.50 -10.73 -14.11
C LEU A 230 -20.33 -11.26 -13.28
N TRP A 231 -20.46 -11.26 -11.95
CA TRP A 231 -19.51 -11.93 -11.07
C TRP A 231 -19.69 -13.44 -11.22
N ARG A 232 -18.65 -14.13 -11.71
CA ARG A 232 -18.60 -15.58 -11.76
C ARG A 232 -17.76 -16.05 -10.57
N GLU A 233 -18.39 -16.72 -9.62
CA GLU A 233 -17.67 -17.41 -8.55
C GLU A 233 -16.84 -18.54 -9.17
N VAL A 234 -15.52 -18.50 -8.94
CA VAL A 234 -14.62 -19.59 -9.32
C VAL A 234 -14.53 -20.52 -8.10
N PRO A 235 -14.97 -21.78 -8.19
CA PRO A 235 -14.84 -22.70 -7.07
C PRO A 235 -13.36 -22.92 -6.76
N VAL A 236 -13.00 -22.72 -5.49
CA VAL A 236 -11.69 -23.10 -4.97
C VAL A 236 -11.72 -24.62 -4.83
N GLY A 237 -10.92 -25.31 -5.65
CA GLY A 237 -10.75 -26.76 -5.51
C GLY A 237 -9.94 -27.05 -4.25
N ASP A 238 -10.42 -28.01 -3.45
CA ASP A 238 -9.69 -28.58 -2.33
C ASP A 238 -8.43 -29.29 -2.89
N SER A 239 -7.27 -28.73 -2.56
CA SER A 239 -5.94 -29.33 -2.80
C SER A 239 -5.39 -29.89 -1.50
#